data_AF-A0A2V7JP19-F1
#
_entry.id   AF-A0A2V7JP19-F1
#
_cell.length_a   1.000
_cell.length_b   1.000
_cell.length_c   1.000
_cell.angle_alpha   90.00
_cell.angle_beta   90.00
_cell.angle_gamma   90.00
#
_symmetry.space_group_name_H-M   'P 1'
#
loop_
_entity.id
_entity.type
_entity.pdbx_description
1 polymer ?
#
loop_
_entity_poly.entity_id
_entity_poly.type
_entity_poly.pdbx_seq_one_letter_code
_entity_poly.pdbx_strand_id
1 'polypeptide(L)'
;MTCAKPSVSETGGDGAQMIMFQRANCTWATPFTIDGSKPGRTLNASIADMTGSMGRDHGYSTSVMDNGDSTFVRYEGTMSMKKDGSGTYKGTWKYVRGTGKLRGISGSGTYKGAGAADGTSWADISGHYSLGKGKAKKTK
;
A
#
# COMPACT_ATOMS: atom_id res chain seq x y z
N MET A 1 6.20 6.72 3.74
CA MET A 1 6.17 5.30 4.16
C MET A 1 7.38 4.60 3.59
N THR A 2 8.07 3.78 4.37
CA THR A 2 9.19 2.95 3.90
C THR A 2 8.80 1.48 3.97
N CYS A 3 9.27 0.68 3.02
CA CYS A 3 9.05 -0.75 2.98
C CYS A 3 10.39 -1.48 2.95
N ALA A 4 10.49 -2.52 3.78
CA ALA A 4 11.62 -3.43 3.74
C ALA A 4 11.61 -4.25 2.44
N LYS A 5 12.73 -4.94 2.16
CA LYS A 5 12.80 -5.95 1.11
C LYS A 5 11.59 -6.91 1.20
N PRO A 6 10.91 -7.23 0.08
CA PRO A 6 9.77 -8.12 0.10
C PRO A 6 10.09 -9.46 0.78
N SER A 7 9.24 -9.85 1.72
CA SER A 7 9.27 -11.16 2.37
C SER A 7 8.82 -12.31 1.47
N VAL A 8 8.09 -11.97 0.40
CA VAL A 8 7.70 -12.86 -0.70
C VAL A 8 7.93 -12.09 -1.98
N SER A 9 8.59 -12.73 -2.94
CA SER A 9 8.79 -12.23 -4.28
C SER A 9 8.80 -13.41 -5.22
N GLU A 10 7.74 -13.54 -6.01
CA GLU A 10 7.61 -14.56 -7.05
C GLU A 10 7.45 -13.87 -8.39
N THR A 11 8.09 -14.43 -9.40
CA THR A 11 8.08 -13.86 -10.75
C THR A 11 7.79 -14.97 -11.75
N GLY A 12 6.88 -14.71 -12.68
CA GLY A 12 6.62 -15.55 -13.85
C GLY A 12 6.72 -14.74 -15.13
N GLY A 13 6.86 -15.41 -16.27
CA GLY A 13 6.94 -14.77 -17.58
C GLY A 13 7.97 -15.40 -18.51
N ASP A 14 8.13 -14.82 -19.68
CA ASP A 14 9.03 -15.27 -20.75
C ASP A 14 10.20 -14.29 -21.01
N GLY A 15 10.32 -13.25 -20.17
CA GLY A 15 11.33 -12.20 -20.30
C GLY A 15 10.91 -11.02 -21.16
N ALA A 16 9.95 -11.19 -22.08
CA ALA A 16 9.31 -10.08 -22.78
C ALA A 16 8.18 -9.48 -21.92
N GLN A 17 7.41 -10.35 -21.27
CA GLN A 17 6.45 -10.00 -20.24
C GLN A 17 6.84 -10.66 -18.91
N MET A 18 6.70 -9.92 -17.81
CA MET A 18 7.01 -10.39 -16.46
C MET A 18 5.88 -10.03 -15.50
N ILE A 19 5.35 -11.04 -14.80
CA ILE A 19 4.36 -10.87 -13.74
C ILE A 19 5.06 -11.08 -12.40
N MET A 20 4.92 -10.12 -11.49
CA MET A 20 5.51 -10.18 -10.15
C MET A 20 4.43 -10.20 -9.07
N PHE A 21 4.58 -11.09 -8.10
CA PHE A 21 3.79 -11.13 -6.87
C PHE A 21 4.69 -10.79 -5.70
N GLN A 22 4.30 -9.80 -4.90
CA GLN A 22 5.14 -9.31 -3.81
C GLN A 22 4.37 -9.11 -2.52
N ARG A 23 5.05 -9.36 -1.40
CA ARG A 23 4.58 -9.00 -0.05
C ARG A 23 5.68 -8.35 0.76
N ALA A 24 5.47 -7.11 1.21
CA ALA A 24 6.46 -6.35 1.97
C ALA A 24 5.88 -5.78 3.28
N ASN A 25 6.73 -5.74 4.31
CA ASN A 25 6.42 -5.02 5.55
C ASN A 25 6.85 -3.56 5.40
N CYS A 26 5.96 -2.65 5.79
CA CYS A 26 6.15 -1.22 5.68
C CYS A 26 5.91 -0.50 7.01
N THR A 27 6.56 0.64 7.17
CA THR A 27 6.47 1.51 8.33
C THR A 27 6.28 2.96 7.92
N TRP A 28 5.52 3.69 8.74
CA TRP A 28 5.28 5.11 8.54
C TRP A 28 6.33 5.92 9.27
N ALA A 29 7.30 6.47 8.51
CA ALA A 29 8.32 7.37 9.05
C ALA A 29 7.71 8.61 9.71
N THR A 30 6.66 9.17 9.09
CA THR A 30 5.81 10.21 9.67
C THR A 30 4.42 9.62 9.91
N PRO A 31 4.08 9.25 11.15
CA PRO A 31 2.78 8.68 11.46
C PRO A 31 1.67 9.71 11.25
N PHE A 32 0.66 9.38 10.44
CA PHE A 32 -0.60 10.09 10.43
C PHE A 32 -1.50 9.60 11.56
N THR A 33 -2.62 10.28 11.80
CA THR A 33 -3.65 9.84 12.75
C THR A 33 -5.00 9.70 12.08
N ILE A 34 -5.74 8.64 12.44
CA ILE A 34 -7.15 8.47 12.10
C ILE A 34 -7.89 8.28 13.40
N ASP A 35 -8.80 9.21 13.72
CA ASP A 35 -9.52 9.22 15.01
C ASP A 35 -8.57 9.10 16.22
N GLY A 36 -7.46 9.85 16.18
CA GLY A 36 -6.41 9.84 17.22
C GLY A 36 -5.52 8.59 17.26
N SER A 37 -5.82 7.56 16.47
CA SER A 37 -5.06 6.30 16.44
C SER A 37 -3.94 6.37 15.39
N LYS A 38 -2.75 5.84 15.72
CA LYS A 38 -1.57 5.86 14.82
C LYS A 38 -1.42 4.53 14.07
N PRO A 39 -0.94 4.53 12.82
CA PRO A 39 -0.69 3.30 12.08
C PRO A 39 0.54 2.59 12.68
N GLY A 40 0.37 1.31 12.98
CA GLY A 40 1.47 0.40 13.31
C GLY A 40 2.10 -0.21 12.06
N ARG A 41 2.57 -1.45 12.18
CA ARG A 41 3.15 -2.20 11.06
C ARG A 41 2.11 -2.34 9.95
N THR A 42 2.52 -1.99 8.74
CA THR A 42 1.70 -2.06 7.53
C THR A 42 2.20 -3.21 6.66
N LEU A 43 1.28 -3.96 6.06
CA LEU A 43 1.59 -5.03 5.12
C LEU A 43 1.09 -4.66 3.74
N ASN A 44 1.99 -4.62 2.76
CA ASN A 44 1.64 -4.47 1.36
C ASN A 44 1.68 -5.81 0.66
N ALA A 45 0.67 -6.07 -0.18
CA ALA A 45 0.64 -7.21 -1.10
C ALA A 45 0.19 -6.72 -2.48
N SER A 46 0.95 -7.03 -3.52
CA SER A 46 0.71 -6.55 -4.88
C SER A 46 0.99 -7.59 -5.95
N ILE A 47 0.35 -7.37 -7.09
CA ILE A 47 0.72 -7.93 -8.37
C ILE A 47 1.16 -6.80 -9.30
N ALA A 48 2.22 -7.04 -10.08
CA ALA A 48 2.68 -6.13 -11.12
C ALA A 48 2.84 -6.87 -12.45
N ASP A 49 2.46 -6.22 -13.54
CA ASP A 49 2.68 -6.68 -14.91
C ASP A 49 3.68 -5.72 -15.57
N MET A 50 4.79 -6.26 -16.06
CA MET A 50 5.85 -5.49 -16.70
C MET A 50 6.10 -5.92 -18.14
N THR A 51 6.35 -4.92 -18.97
CA THR A 51 6.86 -5.08 -20.34
C THR A 51 8.09 -4.19 -20.50
N GLY A 52 9.26 -4.79 -20.68
CA GLY A 52 10.53 -4.07 -20.68
C GLY A 52 10.78 -3.35 -19.35
N SER A 53 10.98 -2.03 -19.39
CA SER A 53 11.25 -1.19 -18.22
C SER A 53 10.01 -0.56 -17.60
N MET A 54 8.82 -0.81 -18.14
CA MET A 54 7.57 -0.21 -17.64
C MET A 54 6.64 -1.28 -17.11
N GLY A 55 5.85 -0.93 -16.10
CA GLY A 55 4.84 -1.82 -15.57
C GLY A 55 3.65 -1.12 -14.95
N ARG A 56 2.62 -1.90 -14.67
CA ARG A 56 1.44 -1.49 -13.91
C ARG A 56 1.31 -2.41 -12.70
N ASP A 57 1.01 -1.84 -11.55
CA ASP A 57 0.76 -2.59 -10.33
C ASP A 57 -0.61 -2.28 -9.76
N HIS A 58 -1.13 -3.24 -9.01
CA HIS A 58 -2.17 -2.99 -8.05
C HIS A 58 -2.02 -3.91 -6.85
N GLY A 59 -2.57 -3.49 -5.73
CA GLY A 59 -2.41 -4.23 -4.49
C GLY A 59 -3.28 -3.71 -3.37
N TYR A 60 -3.04 -4.29 -2.21
CA TYR A 60 -3.66 -3.92 -0.96
C TYR A 60 -2.60 -3.58 0.08
N SER A 61 -2.89 -2.54 0.86
CA SER A 61 -2.13 -2.17 2.05
C SER A 61 -3.03 -2.35 3.27
N THR A 62 -2.57 -3.12 4.24
CA THR A 62 -3.27 -3.35 5.50
C THR A 62 -2.45 -2.77 6.64
N SER A 63 -3.02 -1.78 7.33
CA SER A 63 -2.39 -1.17 8.51
C SER A 63 -3.16 -1.57 9.76
N VAL A 64 -2.47 -2.16 10.73
CA VAL A 64 -3.02 -2.37 12.08
C VAL A 64 -2.63 -1.15 12.92
N MET A 65 -3.63 -0.47 13.46
CA MET A 65 -3.46 0.72 14.29
C MET A 65 -3.01 0.33 15.70
N ASP A 66 -2.46 1.29 16.45
CA ASP A 66 -2.06 1.10 17.85
C ASP A 66 -3.22 0.68 18.77
N ASN A 67 -4.44 1.08 18.45
CA ASN A 67 -5.65 0.67 19.17
C ASN A 67 -6.18 -0.74 18.78
N GLY A 68 -5.52 -1.44 17.85
CA GLY A 68 -5.93 -2.77 17.34
C GLY A 68 -6.92 -2.75 16.18
N ASP A 69 -7.50 -1.60 15.84
CA ASP A 69 -8.31 -1.46 14.63
C ASP A 69 -7.43 -1.56 13.38
N SER A 70 -8.04 -1.76 12.22
CA SER A 70 -7.30 -1.94 10.97
C SER A 70 -7.96 -1.18 9.83
N THR A 71 -7.13 -0.72 8.90
CA THR A 71 -7.57 -0.18 7.61
C THR A 71 -7.06 -1.05 6.47
N PHE A 72 -7.90 -1.16 5.45
CA PHE A 72 -7.60 -1.85 4.20
C PHE A 72 -7.70 -0.83 3.08
N VAL A 73 -6.59 -0.62 2.40
CA VAL A 73 -6.46 0.30 1.26
C VAL A 73 -6.19 -0.53 0.02
N ARG A 74 -6.85 -0.20 -1.10
CA ARG A 74 -6.46 -0.68 -2.43
C ARG A 74 -5.69 0.42 -3.12
N TYR A 75 -4.59 0.06 -3.78
CA TYR A 75 -3.80 0.97 -4.60
C TYR A 75 -3.61 0.39 -6.00
N GLU A 76 -3.39 1.28 -6.95
CA GLU A 76 -3.03 0.95 -8.32
C GLU A 76 -2.11 2.03 -8.89
N GLY A 77 -1.18 1.65 -9.75
CA GLY A 77 -0.15 2.55 -10.22
C GLY A 77 0.61 2.06 -11.43
N THR A 78 1.63 2.83 -11.74
CA THR A 78 2.60 2.60 -12.80
C THR A 78 4.00 2.64 -12.24
N MET A 79 4.88 1.80 -12.76
CA MET A 79 6.29 1.72 -12.40
C MET A 79 7.19 1.88 -13.61
N SER A 80 8.39 2.41 -13.37
CA SER A 80 9.48 2.49 -14.32
C SER A 80 10.75 1.97 -13.65
N MET A 81 11.33 0.93 -14.23
CA MET A 81 12.52 0.24 -13.72
C MET A 81 13.75 0.65 -14.54
N LYS A 82 14.86 0.87 -13.84
CA LYS A 82 16.18 1.09 -14.42
C LYS A 82 16.91 -0.24 -14.54
N LYS A 83 17.97 -0.24 -15.37
CA LYS A 83 18.82 -1.41 -15.58
C LYS A 83 19.56 -1.87 -14.31
N ASP A 84 19.79 -0.95 -13.37
CA ASP A 84 20.42 -1.24 -12.08
C ASP A 84 19.47 -1.92 -11.07
N GLY A 85 18.22 -2.18 -11.44
CA GLY A 85 17.20 -2.77 -10.57
C GLY A 85 16.47 -1.78 -9.66
N SER A 86 16.87 -0.51 -9.65
CA SER A 86 16.09 0.55 -9.00
C SER A 86 14.92 1.01 -9.89
N GLY A 87 13.95 1.71 -9.31
CA GLY A 87 12.80 2.19 -10.07
C GLY A 87 12.01 3.28 -9.38
N THR A 88 11.12 3.91 -10.13
CA THR A 88 10.14 4.85 -9.58
C THR A 88 8.74 4.35 -9.83
N TYR A 89 7.81 4.76 -8.96
CA TYR A 89 6.42 4.40 -9.10
C TYR A 89 5.52 5.53 -8.61
N LYS A 90 4.30 5.56 -9.15
CA LYS A 90 3.26 6.51 -8.77
C LYS A 90 1.90 5.92 -9.04
N GLY A 91 0.90 6.37 -8.29
CA GLY A 91 -0.46 5.88 -8.46
C GLY A 91 -1.46 6.54 -7.53
N THR A 92 -2.61 5.88 -7.42
CA THR A 92 -3.71 6.30 -6.56
C THR A 92 -4.02 5.22 -5.54
N TRP A 93 -4.69 5.61 -4.47
CA TRP A 93 -5.14 4.69 -3.44
C TRP A 93 -6.54 5.08 -2.96
N LYS A 94 -7.29 4.10 -2.43
CA LYS A 94 -8.58 4.32 -1.77
C LYS A 94 -8.80 3.38 -0.61
N TYR A 95 -9.49 3.84 0.43
CA TYR A 95 -9.98 2.96 1.49
C TYR A 95 -11.03 2.00 0.93
N VAL A 96 -10.89 0.73 1.30
CA VAL A 96 -11.84 -0.35 0.97
C VAL A 96 -12.68 -0.69 2.19
N ARG A 97 -12.04 -0.74 3.36
CA ARG A 97 -12.69 -1.11 4.63
C ARG A 97 -11.86 -0.65 5.82
N GLY A 98 -12.55 -0.41 6.94
CA GLY A 98 -11.94 -0.36 8.27
C GLY A 98 -12.66 -1.29 9.26
N THR A 99 -12.00 -1.62 10.36
CA THR A 99 -12.56 -2.39 11.49
C THR A 99 -12.77 -1.48 12.71
N GLY A 100 -13.47 -1.98 13.74
CA GLY A 100 -13.73 -1.25 14.99
C GLY A 100 -14.30 0.17 14.79
N LYS A 101 -13.62 1.18 15.31
CA LYS A 101 -14.01 2.60 15.19
C LYS A 101 -13.85 3.13 13.77
N LEU A 102 -13.03 2.48 12.96
CA LEU A 102 -12.77 2.84 11.56
C LEU A 102 -13.77 2.21 10.59
N ARG A 103 -14.81 1.52 11.07
CA ARG A 103 -15.88 0.98 10.22
C ARG A 103 -16.59 2.12 9.48
N GLY A 104 -16.71 1.98 8.16
CA GLY A 104 -17.29 3.01 7.31
C GLY A 104 -16.31 4.11 6.93
N ILE A 105 -15.00 3.92 7.15
CA ILE A 105 -13.97 4.80 6.58
C ILE A 105 -14.07 4.83 5.06
N SER A 106 -14.00 6.03 4.50
CA SER A 106 -13.88 6.32 3.08
C SER A 106 -12.77 7.33 2.86
N GLY A 107 -12.24 7.39 1.64
CA GLY A 107 -11.20 8.34 1.28
C GLY A 107 -10.29 7.79 0.22
N SER A 108 -9.49 8.68 -0.35
CA SER A 108 -8.57 8.36 -1.43
C SER A 108 -7.44 9.37 -1.50
N GLY A 109 -6.45 9.05 -2.32
CA GLY A 109 -5.33 9.92 -2.55
C GLY A 109 -4.38 9.39 -3.61
N THR A 110 -3.16 9.89 -3.54
CA THR A 110 -2.07 9.59 -4.47
C THR A 110 -0.83 9.15 -3.73
N TYR A 111 0.03 8.41 -4.42
CA TYR A 111 1.37 8.12 -3.94
C TYR A 111 2.40 8.31 -5.05
N LYS A 112 3.63 8.63 -4.64
CA LYS A 112 4.83 8.62 -5.48
C LYS A 112 5.98 8.07 -4.67
N GLY A 113 6.87 7.32 -5.29
CA GLY A 113 7.97 6.70 -4.57
C GLY A 113 9.03 6.10 -5.47
N ALA A 114 9.99 5.45 -4.83
CA ALA A 114 11.07 4.75 -5.50
C ALA A 114 11.39 3.42 -4.79
N GLY A 115 11.85 2.46 -5.57
CA GLY A 115 12.47 1.22 -5.11
C GLY A 115 13.97 1.25 -5.37
N ALA A 116 14.74 0.75 -4.42
CA ALA A 116 16.18 0.55 -4.54
C ALA A 116 16.48 -0.88 -5.05
N ALA A 117 17.69 -1.07 -5.59
CA ALA A 117 18.14 -2.35 -6.13
C ALA A 117 18.22 -3.47 -5.07
N ASP A 118 18.37 -3.12 -3.79
CA ASP A 118 18.36 -4.07 -2.67
C ASP A 118 16.94 -4.61 -2.36
N GLY A 119 15.91 -4.02 -2.97
CA GLY A 119 14.50 -4.34 -2.81
C GLY A 119 13.78 -3.52 -1.74
N THR A 120 14.48 -2.60 -1.05
CA THR A 120 13.81 -1.62 -0.18
C THR A 120 13.08 -0.57 -1.01
N SER A 121 12.07 0.07 -0.44
CA SER A 121 11.35 1.13 -1.14
C SER A 121 10.80 2.18 -0.20
N TRP A 122 10.46 3.34 -0.75
CA TRP A 122 9.79 4.41 -0.03
C TRP A 122 8.74 5.08 -0.91
N ALA A 123 7.67 5.55 -0.28
CA ALA A 123 6.58 6.26 -0.91
C ALA A 123 6.12 7.45 -0.07
N ASP A 124 5.99 8.61 -0.70
CA ASP A 124 5.20 9.72 -0.21
C ASP A 124 3.74 9.45 -0.55
N ILE A 125 2.89 9.49 0.48
CA ILE A 125 1.48 9.15 0.38
C ILE A 125 0.68 10.30 0.94
N SER A 126 -0.22 10.83 0.12
CA SER A 126 -1.08 11.96 0.46
C SER A 126 -2.51 11.64 0.09
N GLY A 127 -3.47 12.15 0.86
CA GLY A 127 -4.88 12.03 0.57
C GLY A 127 -5.72 12.48 1.75
N HIS A 128 -7.00 12.13 1.71
CA HIS A 128 -7.97 12.50 2.73
C HIS A 128 -8.75 11.28 3.19
N TYR A 129 -9.36 11.38 4.37
CA TYR A 129 -10.28 10.38 4.87
C TYR A 129 -11.54 11.03 5.44
N SER A 130 -12.59 10.23 5.56
CA SER A 130 -13.79 10.57 6.31
C SER A 130 -14.27 9.30 7.00
N LEU A 131 -14.79 9.45 8.22
CA LEU A 131 -15.41 8.36 8.95
C LEU A 131 -16.92 8.50 8.80
N GLY A 132 -17.56 7.48 8.22
CA GLY A 132 -19.00 7.38 8.30
C GLY A 132 -19.41 7.36 9.78
N LYS A 133 -20.41 8.18 10.17
CA LYS A 133 -20.97 8.13 11.52
C LYS A 133 -21.38 6.68 11.80
N GLY A 134 -20.62 5.99 12.63
CA GLY A 134 -20.80 4.56 12.88
C GLY A 134 -22.25 4.33 13.28
N LYS A 135 -22.99 3.48 12.57
CA LYS A 135 -24.21 2.91 13.14
C LYS A 135 -23.78 2.15 14.37
N ALA A 136 -23.97 2.76 15.54
CA ALA A 136 -23.77 2.14 16.83
C ALA A 136 -24.49 0.78 16.79
N LYS A 137 -23.77 -0.26 17.17
CA LYS A 137 -24.32 -1.61 17.26
C LYS A 137 -25.49 -1.51 18.26
N LYS A 138 -26.74 -1.62 17.78
CA LYS A 138 -27.89 -1.75 18.70
C LYS A 138 -27.70 -3.08 19.41
N THR A 139 -27.30 -3.02 20.67
CA THR A 139 -27.32 -4.17 21.59
C THR A 139 -28.79 -4.59 21.71
N LYS A 140 -29.07 -5.86 21.41
CA LYS A 140 -30.36 -6.50 21.70
C LYS A 140 -30.39 -6.88 23.16
#